data_AF-A0A3L6JQM6-F1
#
_entry.id   AF-A0A3L6JQM6-F1
#
_cell.length_a   1.000
_cell.length_b   1.000
_cell.length_c   1.000
_cell.angle_alpha   90.00
_cell.angle_beta   90.00
_cell.angle_gamma   90.00
#
_symmetry.space_group_name_H-M   'P 1'
#
loop_
_entity.id
_entity.type
_entity.pdbx_description
1 polymer ?
#
loop_
_entity_poly.entity_id
_entity_poly.type
_entity_poly.pdbx_seq_one_letter_code
_entity_poly.pdbx_strand_id
1 'polypeptide(L)'
;MRLFIDFNYVFVWALLAVALVVIMLAASWILRPHILQNSDKTSTYECGEEPIGPARVSYPYSYFLYTILFVIVDVMGAFLWLLSVSQFRTTEAAVWQMLFFVLLITAGIGFALRMFPQTILSGKETLKLYREGKARRDSQKTEAAQQ
;
A
#
# COMPACT_ATOMS: atom_id res chain seq x y z
N MET A 1 16.61 -2.55 33.70
CA MET A 1 15.80 -3.78 33.81
C MET A 1 14.29 -3.55 33.95
N ARG A 2 13.80 -2.46 34.59
CA ARG A 2 12.34 -2.19 34.67
C ARG A 2 11.64 -2.01 33.32
N LEU A 3 12.29 -1.31 32.37
CA LEU A 3 11.76 -1.12 31.01
C LEU A 3 11.27 -2.43 30.36
N PHE A 4 12.08 -3.50 30.40
CA PHE A 4 11.73 -4.78 29.80
C PHE A 4 10.52 -5.47 30.48
N ILE A 5 10.30 -5.23 31.77
CA ILE A 5 9.16 -5.78 32.52
C ILE A 5 7.87 -5.02 32.16
N ASP A 6 7.97 -3.71 31.92
CA ASP A 6 6.84 -2.88 31.48
C ASP A 6 6.41 -3.25 30.04
N PHE A 7 7.36 -3.59 29.17
CA PHE A 7 7.07 -4.08 27.81
C PHE A 7 6.36 -5.45 27.78
N ASN A 8 6.39 -6.22 28.88
CA ASN A 8 5.67 -7.50 28.92
C ASN A 8 4.17 -7.30 28.70
N TYR A 9 3.57 -6.23 29.25
CA TYR A 9 2.15 -5.96 29.05
C TYR A 9 1.82 -5.71 27.58
N VAL A 10 2.66 -4.95 26.87
CA VAL A 10 2.50 -4.70 25.43
C VAL A 10 2.60 -6.02 24.65
N PHE A 11 3.55 -6.87 25.01
CA PHE A 11 3.72 -8.18 24.37
C PHE A 11 2.52 -9.11 24.62
N VAL A 12 2.01 -9.15 25.85
CA VAL A 12 0.80 -9.92 26.20
C VAL A 12 -0.41 -9.43 25.41
N TRP A 13 -0.64 -8.12 25.31
CA TRP A 13 -1.73 -7.56 24.51
C TRP A 13 -1.58 -7.86 23.02
N ALA A 14 -0.37 -7.75 22.48
CA ALA A 14 -0.11 -8.10 21.08
C ALA A 14 -0.40 -9.58 20.80
N LEU A 15 0.03 -10.48 21.69
CA LEU A 15 -0.26 -11.91 21.59
C LEU A 15 -1.77 -12.19 21.69
N LEU A 16 -2.48 -11.54 22.62
CA LEU A 16 -3.93 -11.68 22.74
C LEU A 16 -4.66 -11.20 21.48
N ALA A 17 -4.22 -10.09 20.87
CA ALA A 17 -4.79 -9.60 19.62
C ALA A 17 -4.58 -10.61 18.47
N VAL A 18 -3.37 -11.14 18.32
CA VAL A 18 -3.08 -12.18 17.31
C VAL A 18 -3.88 -13.45 17.60
N ALA A 19 -3.93 -13.91 18.85
CA ALA A 19 -4.69 -15.09 19.24
C ALA A 19 -6.18 -14.93 18.94
N LEU A 20 -6.76 -13.75 19.20
CA LEU A 20 -8.14 -13.46 18.87
C LEU A 20 -8.40 -13.57 17.36
N VAL A 21 -7.55 -12.97 16.53
CA VAL A 21 -7.68 -13.08 15.06
C VAL A 21 -7.59 -14.54 14.62
N VAL A 22 -6.61 -15.30 15.14
CA VAL A 22 -6.44 -16.72 14.82
C VAL A 22 -7.65 -17.54 15.25
N ILE A 23 -8.17 -17.33 16.46
CA ILE A 23 -9.36 -18.02 16.96
C ILE A 23 -10.58 -17.71 16.09
N MET A 24 -10.79 -16.45 15.70
CA MET A 24 -11.91 -16.06 14.83
C MET A 24 -11.79 -16.69 13.44
N LEU A 25 -10.59 -16.71 12.84
CA LEU A 25 -10.34 -17.35 11.56
C LEU A 25 -10.50 -18.88 11.64
N ALA A 26 -10.01 -19.51 12.71
CA ALA A 26 -10.17 -20.94 12.95
C ALA A 26 -11.63 -21.33 13.19
N ALA A 27 -12.36 -20.53 13.97
CA ALA A 27 -13.80 -20.68 14.18
C ALA A 27 -14.57 -20.51 12.86
N SER A 28 -14.20 -19.52 12.03
CA SER A 28 -14.80 -19.36 10.70
C SER A 28 -14.51 -20.57 9.80
N TRP A 29 -13.29 -21.10 9.83
CA TRP A 29 -12.89 -22.26 9.04
C TRP A 29 -13.61 -23.54 9.47
N ILE A 30 -13.77 -23.78 10.78
CA ILE A 30 -14.44 -24.99 11.31
C ILE A 30 -15.97 -24.93 11.19
N LEU A 31 -16.59 -23.74 11.30
CA LEU A 31 -18.04 -23.57 11.13
C LEU A 31 -18.48 -23.49 9.67
N ARG A 32 -17.56 -23.20 8.73
CA ARG A 32 -17.92 -23.02 7.33
C ARG A 32 -18.46 -24.33 6.73
N PRO A 33 -19.59 -24.31 6.00
CA PRO A 33 -20.03 -25.48 5.26
C PRO A 33 -19.02 -25.80 4.16
N HIS A 34 -18.42 -26.99 4.21
CA HIS A 34 -17.53 -27.54 3.19
C HIS A 34 -18.30 -28.01 1.94
N ILE A 35 -19.28 -27.23 1.48
CA ILE A 35 -19.93 -27.48 0.19
C ILE A 35 -18.84 -27.43 -0.86
N LEU A 36 -18.70 -28.55 -1.59
CA LEU A 36 -17.73 -28.84 -2.64
C LEU A 36 -17.16 -27.57 -3.25
N GLN A 37 -15.82 -27.47 -3.21
CA GLN A 37 -15.05 -26.48 -3.94
C GLN A 37 -15.25 -26.71 -5.44
N ASN A 38 -16.45 -26.41 -5.96
CA ASN A 38 -16.71 -26.39 -7.39
C ASN A 38 -15.73 -25.39 -8.00
N SER A 39 -15.14 -25.77 -9.13
CA SER A 39 -14.16 -24.99 -9.89
C SER A 39 -14.58 -23.51 -10.00
N ASP A 40 -15.86 -23.25 -10.24
CA ASP A 40 -16.42 -21.92 -10.43
C ASP A 40 -16.44 -21.04 -9.16
N LYS A 41 -16.45 -21.62 -7.96
CA LYS A 41 -16.36 -20.85 -6.70
C LYS A 41 -14.92 -20.46 -6.37
N THR A 42 -13.96 -21.19 -6.95
CA THR A 42 -12.52 -20.95 -6.78
C THR A 42 -11.89 -20.25 -7.98
N SER A 43 -12.65 -20.04 -9.06
CA SER A 43 -12.18 -19.33 -10.24
C SER A 43 -12.01 -17.83 -9.95
N THR A 44 -11.12 -17.19 -10.71
CA THR A 44 -10.94 -15.74 -10.62
C THR A 44 -12.22 -15.05 -11.07
N TYR A 45 -12.71 -14.10 -10.26
CA TYR A 45 -13.94 -13.37 -10.56
C TYR A 45 -13.72 -12.36 -11.68
N GLU A 46 -14.29 -12.63 -12.86
CA GLU A 46 -14.45 -11.67 -13.97
C GLU A 46 -15.93 -11.57 -14.40
N CYS A 47 -16.83 -11.36 -13.43
CA CYS A 47 -18.28 -11.25 -13.70
C CYS A 47 -18.89 -12.44 -14.45
N GLY A 48 -18.31 -13.64 -14.30
CA GLY A 48 -18.78 -14.88 -14.95
C GLY A 48 -18.12 -15.20 -16.29
N GLU A 49 -17.19 -14.36 -16.77
CA GLU A 49 -16.33 -14.70 -17.91
C GLU A 49 -15.10 -15.50 -17.45
N GLU A 50 -14.57 -16.34 -18.34
CA GLU A 50 -13.30 -17.03 -18.10
C GLU A 50 -12.14 -16.01 -18.10
N PRO A 51 -11.27 -16.02 -17.08
CA PRO A 51 -10.16 -15.07 -17.01
C PRO A 51 -9.17 -15.32 -18.15
N ILE A 52 -8.92 -14.31 -18.96
CA ILE A 52 -8.00 -14.39 -20.11
C ILE A 52 -6.71 -13.64 -19.78
N GLY A 53 -5.59 -14.37 -19.76
CA GLY A 53 -4.25 -13.82 -19.63
C GLY A 53 -3.73 -13.70 -18.19
N PRO A 54 -2.51 -13.17 -18.02
CA PRO A 54 -1.89 -13.06 -16.70
C PRO A 54 -2.55 -11.94 -15.88
N ALA A 55 -2.95 -12.25 -14.65
CA ALA A 55 -3.50 -11.29 -13.69
C ALA A 55 -2.49 -10.20 -13.24
N ARG A 56 -1.20 -10.33 -13.61
CA ARG A 56 -0.15 -9.38 -13.25
C ARG A 56 0.12 -8.44 -14.42
N VAL A 57 -0.42 -7.24 -14.30
CA VAL A 57 -0.09 -6.11 -15.17
C VAL A 57 0.98 -5.23 -14.51
N SER A 58 1.88 -4.65 -15.31
CA SER A 58 2.85 -3.68 -14.80
C SER A 58 2.11 -2.45 -14.27
N TYR A 59 2.17 -2.24 -12.96
CA TYR A 59 1.61 -1.04 -12.34
C TYR A 59 2.46 0.19 -12.68
N PRO A 60 1.85 1.38 -12.77
CA PRO A 60 2.57 2.64 -12.90
C PRO A 60 3.65 2.81 -11.83
N TYR A 61 4.81 3.35 -12.22
CA TYR A 61 5.91 3.64 -11.29
C TYR A 61 5.57 4.74 -10.26
N SER A 62 4.46 5.44 -10.43
CA SER A 62 4.00 6.51 -9.51
C SER A 62 3.76 6.00 -8.09
N TYR A 63 3.30 4.75 -7.93
CA TYR A 63 3.14 4.14 -6.61
C TYR A 63 4.46 4.01 -5.84
N PHE A 64 5.54 3.65 -6.54
CA PHE A 64 6.87 3.54 -5.94
C PHE A 64 7.40 4.90 -5.47
N LEU A 65 7.21 5.94 -6.27
CA LEU A 65 7.60 7.30 -5.91
C LEU A 65 6.84 7.82 -4.68
N TYR A 66 5.56 7.46 -4.52
CA TYR A 66 4.81 7.75 -3.30
C TYR A 66 5.40 7.05 -2.08
N THR A 67 5.82 5.78 -2.20
CA THR A 67 6.50 5.06 -1.12
C THR A 67 7.78 5.77 -0.69
N ILE A 68 8.61 6.22 -1.63
CA ILE A 68 9.82 6.99 -1.30
C ILE A 68 9.45 8.29 -0.59
N LEU A 69 8.44 9.02 -1.09
CA LEU A 69 8.00 10.27 -0.48
C LEU A 69 7.50 10.06 0.96
N PHE A 70 6.74 8.99 1.18
CA PHE A 70 6.27 8.60 2.51
C PHE A 70 7.43 8.34 3.46
N VAL A 71 8.45 7.59 3.03
CA VAL A 71 9.65 7.32 3.85
C VAL A 71 10.39 8.61 4.20
N ILE A 72 10.51 9.56 3.26
CA ILE A 72 11.15 10.86 3.52
C ILE A 72 10.39 11.64 4.61
N VAL A 73 9.06 11.69 4.52
CA VAL A 73 8.21 12.37 5.51
C VAL A 73 8.25 11.65 6.87
N ASP A 74 8.28 10.32 6.87
CA ASP A 74 8.37 9.52 8.09
C ASP A 74 9.70 9.77 8.84
N VAL A 75 10.82 9.79 8.10
CA VAL A 75 12.13 10.15 8.65
C VAL A 75 12.12 11.58 9.20
N MET A 76 11.52 12.54 8.48
CA MET A 76 11.35 13.91 8.99
C MET A 76 10.55 13.92 10.31
N GLY A 77 9.48 13.14 10.42
CA GLY A 77 8.70 12.97 11.64
C GLY A 77 9.52 12.40 12.80
N ALA A 78 10.36 11.39 12.54
CA ALA A 78 11.25 10.81 13.54
C ALA A 78 12.28 11.83 14.07
N PHE A 79 12.84 12.68 13.20
CA PHE A 79 13.73 13.77 13.62
C PHE A 79 13.02 14.80 14.52
N LEU A 80 11.79 15.18 14.17
CA LEU A 80 10.97 16.09 14.97
C LEU A 80 10.62 15.48 16.33
N TRP A 81 10.24 14.20 16.35
CA TRP A 81 9.97 13.47 17.59
C TRP A 81 11.19 13.43 18.51
N LEU A 82 12.37 13.07 17.97
CA LEU A 82 13.60 12.97 18.74
C LEU A 82 13.94 14.29 19.42
N LEU A 83 13.76 15.42 18.72
CA LEU A 83 13.98 16.74 19.28
C LEU A 83 12.92 17.14 20.30
N SER A 84 11.65 16.83 20.05
CA SER A 84 10.56 17.12 20.98
C SER A 84 10.74 16.39 22.31
N VAL A 85 11.28 15.17 22.29
CA VAL A 85 11.53 14.38 23.51
C VAL A 85 12.87 14.74 24.14
N SER A 86 13.77 15.37 23.39
CA SER A 86 15.09 15.72 23.90
C SER A 86 14.98 16.73 25.05
N GLN A 87 15.51 16.36 26.22
CA GLN A 87 15.63 17.23 27.39
C GLN A 87 16.84 18.18 27.29
N PHE A 88 17.46 18.28 26.11
CA PHE A 88 18.60 19.18 25.93
C PHE A 88 18.11 20.61 26.05
N ARG A 89 18.93 21.46 26.68
CA ARG A 89 18.78 22.92 26.58
C ARG A 89 18.95 23.28 25.10
N THR A 90 17.85 23.30 24.36
CA THR A 90 17.84 23.70 22.96
C THR A 90 18.30 25.15 22.90
N THR A 91 19.50 25.37 22.39
CA THR A 91 19.98 26.71 22.05
C THR A 91 19.07 27.27 20.96
N GLU A 92 18.83 28.58 20.97
CA GLU A 92 18.08 29.29 19.91
C GLU A 92 18.55 28.89 18.50
N ALA A 93 19.87 28.70 18.32
CA ALA A 93 20.45 28.26 17.06
C ALA A 93 19.96 26.87 16.60
N ALA A 94 19.72 25.93 17.52
CA ALA A 94 19.24 24.59 17.18
C ALA A 94 17.79 24.62 16.69
N VAL A 95 16.96 25.51 17.26
CA VAL A 95 15.58 25.73 16.81
C VAL A 95 15.57 26.28 15.38
N TRP A 96 16.41 27.28 15.09
CA TRP A 96 16.53 27.84 13.74
C TRP A 96 17.04 26.84 12.70
N GLN A 97 18.05 26.04 13.05
CA GLN A 97 18.55 24.96 12.19
C GLN A 97 17.46 23.93 11.89
N MET A 98 16.63 23.59 12.87
CA MET A 98 15.52 22.65 12.71
C MET A 98 14.39 23.21 11.85
N LEU A 99 14.01 24.47 12.06
CA LEU A 99 13.04 25.15 11.19
C LEU A 99 13.52 25.19 9.74
N PHE A 100 14.81 25.49 9.53
CA PHE A 100 15.41 25.47 8.20
C PHE A 100 15.38 24.07 7.57
N PHE A 101 15.71 23.03 8.34
CA PHE A 101 15.66 21.64 7.88
C PHE A 101 14.24 21.21 7.48
N VAL A 102 13.24 21.49 8.31
CA VAL A 102 11.82 21.21 7.99
C VAL A 102 11.40 21.97 6.74
N LEU A 103 11.77 23.24 6.64
CA LEU A 103 11.45 24.07 5.47
C LEU A 103 12.08 23.50 4.20
N LEU A 104 13.34 23.05 4.26
CA LEU A 104 14.04 22.44 3.13
C LEU A 104 13.34 21.15 2.67
N ILE A 105 13.02 20.24 3.59
CA ILE A 105 12.31 18.99 3.24
C ILE A 105 10.91 19.29 2.71
N THR A 106 10.16 20.17 3.38
CA THR A 106 8.80 20.53 2.96
C THR A 106 8.78 21.20 1.58
N ALA A 107 9.75 22.07 1.30
CA ALA A 107 9.92 22.66 -0.03
C ALA A 107 10.27 21.60 -1.08
N GLY A 108 11.17 20.65 -0.76
CA GLY A 108 11.51 19.52 -1.62
C GLY A 108 10.29 18.63 -1.93
N ILE A 109 9.45 18.37 -0.92
CA ILE A 109 8.18 17.66 -1.08
C ILE A 109 7.23 18.46 -1.97
N GLY A 110 7.08 19.77 -1.73
CA GLY A 110 6.22 20.63 -2.55
C GLY A 110 6.65 20.66 -4.01
N PHE A 111 7.95 20.73 -4.28
CA PHE A 111 8.51 20.61 -5.61
C PHE A 111 8.24 19.22 -6.21
N ALA A 112 8.51 18.16 -5.46
CA ALA A 112 8.24 16.79 -5.91
C ALA A 112 6.77 16.64 -6.29
N LEU A 113 5.83 17.03 -5.42
CA LEU A 113 4.37 17.02 -5.63
C LEU A 113 3.94 17.81 -6.87
N ARG A 114 4.61 18.90 -7.19
CA ARG A 114 4.37 19.65 -8.42
C ARG A 114 4.94 18.96 -9.66
N MET A 115 6.08 18.31 -9.55
CA MET A 115 6.73 17.56 -10.63
C MET A 115 6.05 16.21 -10.90
N PHE A 116 5.38 15.65 -9.89
CA PHE A 116 4.70 14.36 -10.00
C PHE A 116 3.79 14.36 -11.22
N PRO A 117 4.06 13.50 -12.22
CA PRO A 117 3.17 13.39 -13.35
C PRO A 117 1.82 12.94 -12.80
N GLN A 118 0.76 13.66 -13.16
CA GLN A 118 -0.63 13.36 -12.81
C GLN A 118 -1.11 12.06 -13.51
N THR A 119 -0.21 11.13 -13.82
CA THR A 119 -0.46 9.80 -14.40
C THR A 119 -1.05 8.84 -13.36
N ILE A 120 -1.84 9.38 -12.43
CA ILE A 120 -2.92 8.65 -11.78
C ILE A 120 -4.01 8.52 -12.86
N LEU A 121 -3.73 7.71 -13.89
CA LEU A 121 -4.70 7.27 -14.88
C LEU A 121 -5.67 8.39 -15.30
N SER A 122 -5.18 9.36 -16.08
CA SER A 122 -6.07 10.25 -16.84
C SER A 122 -7.12 9.36 -17.48
N GLY A 123 -8.40 9.51 -17.10
CA GLY A 123 -9.44 8.54 -17.47
C GLY A 123 -9.52 8.28 -18.98
N LYS A 124 -8.99 9.21 -19.78
CA LYS A 124 -8.86 9.08 -21.23
C LYS A 124 -7.78 8.08 -21.66
N GLU A 125 -6.63 8.05 -21.00
CA GLU A 125 -5.54 7.10 -21.30
C GLU A 125 -5.89 5.68 -20.85
N THR A 126 -6.58 5.53 -19.73
CA THR A 126 -7.12 4.22 -19.32
C THR A 126 -8.16 3.72 -20.28
N LEU A 127 -9.06 4.60 -20.75
CA LEU A 127 -10.02 4.28 -21.78
C LEU A 127 -9.34 3.88 -23.09
N LYS A 128 -8.22 4.52 -23.45
CA LYS A 128 -7.43 4.16 -24.62
C LYS A 128 -6.79 2.78 -24.47
N LEU A 129 -6.08 2.53 -23.37
CA LEU A 129 -5.48 1.23 -23.06
C LEU A 129 -6.54 0.12 -22.94
N TYR A 130 -7.70 0.42 -22.37
CA TYR A 130 -8.84 -0.50 -22.29
C TYR A 130 -9.41 -0.79 -23.68
N ARG A 131 -9.63 0.22 -24.53
CA ARG A 131 -10.11 0.02 -25.91
C ARG A 131 -9.12 -0.78 -26.74
N GLU A 132 -7.83 -0.48 -26.63
CA GLU A 132 -6.77 -1.24 -27.30
C GLU A 132 -6.70 -2.68 -26.79
N GLY A 133 -6.80 -2.89 -25.47
CA GLY A 133 -6.88 -4.21 -24.86
C GLY A 133 -8.15 -4.98 -25.24
N LYS A 134 -9.29 -4.29 -25.38
CA LYS A 134 -10.56 -4.88 -25.83
C LYS A 134 -10.49 -5.28 -27.31
N ALA A 135 -9.93 -4.42 -28.17
CA ALA A 135 -9.74 -4.74 -29.58
C ALA A 135 -8.83 -5.96 -29.79
N ARG A 136 -7.76 -6.10 -28.98
CA ARG A 136 -6.90 -7.31 -28.98
C ARG A 136 -7.64 -8.56 -28.48
N ARG A 137 -8.55 -8.40 -27.52
CA ARG A 137 -9.43 -9.49 -27.03
C ARG A 137 -10.40 -9.95 -28.11
N ASP A 138 -11.04 -9.00 -28.80
CA ASP A 138 -12.01 -9.28 -29.86
C ASP A 138 -11.32 -9.97 -31.05
N SER A 139 -10.08 -9.58 -31.39
CA SER A 139 -9.30 -10.28 -32.43
C SER A 139 -8.93 -11.71 -32.01
N GLN A 140 -8.47 -11.94 -30.77
CA GLN A 140 -8.16 -13.29 -30.28
C GLN A 140 -9.38 -14.20 -30.20
N LYS A 141 -10.56 -13.69 -29.78
CA LYS A 141 -11.82 -14.46 -29.81
C LYS A 141 -12.20 -14.86 -31.25
N THR A 142 -11.93 -13.99 -32.23
CA THR A 142 -12.24 -14.27 -33.64
C THR A 142 -11.29 -15.35 -34.22
N GLU A 143 -10.01 -15.30 -33.86
CA GLU A 143 -9.01 -16.32 -34.25
C GLU A 143 -9.31 -17.68 -33.61
N ALA A 144 -9.69 -17.72 -32.33
CA ALA A 144 -10.05 -18.94 -31.62
C ALA A 144 -11.36 -19.58 -32.12
N ALA A 145 -12.28 -18.80 -32.69
CA ALA A 145 -13.52 -19.30 -33.28
C ALA A 145 -13.36 -19.85 -34.71
N GLN A 146 -12.20 -19.59 -35.35
CA GLN A 146 -11.86 -20.11 -36.68
C GLN A 146 -11.02 -21.40 -36.63
N GLN A 147 -10.60 -21.84 -35.44
CA GLN A 147 -9.93 -23.11 -35.17
C GLN A 147 -10.92 -24.13 -34.60
#